data_AF-W4VFL1-F1
#
_entry.id   AF-W4VFL1-F1
#
_cell.length_a   1.000
_cell.length_b   1.000
_cell.length_c   1.000
_cell.angle_alpha   90.00
_cell.angle_beta   90.00
_cell.angle_gamma   90.00
#
_symmetry.space_group_name_H-M   'P 1'
#
loop_
_entity.id
_entity.type
_entity.pdbx_description
1 polymer ?
#
loop_
_entity_poly.entity_id
_entity_poly.type
_entity_poly.pdbx_seq_one_letter_code
_entity_poly.pdbx_strand_id
1 'polypeptide(L)' 'MLAAYGSGWFSSLKECADAFLEDAETYQPISSNVIKYQELFHLYKNVYKHTRELNHDLMKFRK' A
#
# COMPACT_ATOMS: atom_id res chain seq x y z
N MET A 1 3.49 18.20 12.76
CA MET A 1 2.23 17.47 12.98
C MET A 1 2.20 16.77 14.35
N LEU A 2 3.00 15.71 14.60
CA LEU A 2 2.99 14.98 15.89
C LEU A 2 3.32 15.85 17.12
N ALA A 3 4.34 16.70 17.03
CA ALA A 3 4.68 17.63 18.11
C ALA A 3 3.56 18.67 18.36
N ALA A 4 2.90 19.16 17.31
CA ALA A 4 1.81 20.14 17.44
C ALA A 4 0.58 19.53 18.13
N TYR A 5 0.22 18.28 17.80
CA TYR A 5 -0.81 17.54 18.53
C TYR A 5 -0.38 17.28 19.99
N GLY A 6 0.86 16.85 20.23
CA GLY A 6 1.39 16.64 21.58
C GLY A 6 1.49 17.91 22.44
N SER A 7 1.59 19.08 21.81
CA SER A 7 1.53 20.40 22.45
C SER A 7 0.10 20.94 22.63
N GLY A 8 -0.92 20.15 22.30
CA GLY A 8 -2.33 20.52 22.48
C GLY A 8 -2.84 21.56 21.48
N TRP A 9 -2.11 21.81 20.38
CA TRP A 9 -2.53 22.78 19.35
C TRP A 9 -3.69 22.28 18.49
N PHE A 10 -3.94 20.97 18.52
CA PHE A 10 -5.04 20.32 17.81
C PHE A 10 -5.68 19.29 18.74
N SER A 11 -7.00 19.17 18.69
CA SER A 11 -7.78 18.24 19.51
C SER A 11 -7.72 16.80 19.01
N SER A 12 -7.27 16.59 17.77
CA SER A 12 -7.06 15.26 17.19
C SER A 12 -5.96 15.26 16.11
N LEU A 13 -5.42 14.08 15.81
CA LEU A 13 -4.54 13.90 14.66
C LEU A 13 -5.23 14.22 13.33
N LYS A 14 -6.55 14.02 13.24
CA LYS A 14 -7.34 14.35 12.05
C LYS A 14 -7.38 15.86 11.83
N GLU A 15 -7.67 16.64 12.86
CA GLU A 15 -7.68 18.11 12.76
C GLU A 15 -6.29 18.66 12.38
N CYS A 16 -5.22 18.05 12.89
CA CYS A 16 -3.86 18.39 12.48
C CYS A 16 -3.56 17.97 11.03
N ALA A 17 -4.09 16.85 10.55
CA ALA A 17 -3.95 16.45 9.15
C ALA A 17 -4.72 17.41 8.22
N ASP A 18 -5.97 17.73 8.54
CA ASP A 18 -6.82 18.62 7.74
C ASP A 18 -6.24 20.04 7.62
N ALA A 19 -5.47 20.51 8.62
CA ALA A 19 -4.84 21.82 8.61
C ALA A 19 -3.50 21.90 7.85
N PHE A 20 -2.84 20.77 7.60
CA PHE A 20 -1.48 20.73 7.04
C PHE A 20 -1.36 19.93 5.73
N LEU A 21 -2.32 19.05 5.43
CA LEU A 21 -2.30 18.24 4.22
C LEU A 21 -3.23 18.84 3.16
N GLU A 22 -2.74 18.84 1.92
CA GLU A 22 -3.52 19.19 0.74
C GLU A 22 -3.50 18.01 -0.23
N ASP A 23 -4.65 17.74 -0.86
CA ASP A 23 -4.74 16.70 -1.90
C ASP A 23 -3.95 17.14 -3.14
N ALA A 24 -2.94 16.36 -3.53
CA ALA A 24 -2.12 16.68 -4.70
C ALA A 24 -2.84 16.32 -6.01
N GLU A 25 -3.06 15.03 -6.26
CA GLU A 25 -3.78 14.54 -7.44
C GLU A 25 -4.62 13.32 -7.07
N THR A 26 -5.81 13.24 -7.66
CA THR A 26 -6.71 12.08 -7.49
C THR A 26 -6.83 11.34 -8.81
N TYR A 27 -6.57 10.04 -8.78
CA TYR A 27 -6.68 9.17 -9.95
C TYR A 27 -7.93 8.30 -9.85
N GLN A 28 -8.67 8.21 -10.96
CA GLN A 28 -9.84 7.34 -11.08
C GLN A 28 -9.48 6.06 -11.84
N PRO A 29 -10.06 4.92 -11.46
CA PRO A 29 -9.78 3.66 -12.13
C PRO A 29 -10.26 3.69 -13.58
N ILE A 30 -9.37 3.30 -14.50
CA ILE A 30 -9.72 3.07 -15.90
C ILE A 30 -10.33 1.67 -16.00
N SER A 31 -11.63 1.56 -16.30
CA SER A 31 -12.39 0.30 -16.22
C SER A 31 -11.77 -0.85 -17.02
N SER A 32 -11.21 -0.58 -18.20
CA SER A 32 -10.52 -1.59 -19.02
C SER A 32 -9.28 -2.15 -18.33
N ASN A 33 -8.52 -1.30 -17.63
CA ASN A 33 -7.35 -1.73 -16.86
C ASN A 33 -7.78 -2.54 -15.63
N VAL A 34 -8.87 -2.15 -14.95
CA VAL A 34 -9.37 -2.89 -13.78
C VAL A 34 -9.64 -4.35 -14.14
N ILE A 35 -10.37 -4.59 -15.23
CA ILE A 35 -10.70 -5.95 -15.69
C ILE A 35 -9.41 -6.73 -16.02
N LYS A 36 -8.53 -6.13 -16.81
CA LYS A 36 -7.25 -6.74 -17.19
C LYS A 36 -6.38 -7.10 -15.97
N TYR A 37 -6.26 -6.20 -15.01
CA TYR A 37 -5.44 -6.43 -13.83
C TYR A 37 -6.07 -7.40 -12.83
N GLN A 38 -7.40 -7.53 -12.79
CA GLN A 38 -8.06 -8.56 -11.99
C GLN A 38 -7.70 -9.98 -12.45
N GLU A 39 -7.62 -10.20 -13.76
CA GLU A 39 -7.19 -11.47 -14.35
C GLU A 39 -5.70 -11.73 -14.07
N LEU A 40 -4.84 -10.72 -14.34
CA LEU A 40 -3.40 -10.82 -14.07
C LEU A 40 -3.12 -11.07 -12.58
N PHE A 41 -3.86 -10.45 -11.68
CA PHE A 41 -3.68 -10.64 -10.24
C PHE A 41 -3.95 -12.08 -9.81
N HIS A 42 -4.91 -12.77 -10.43
CA HIS A 42 -5.11 -14.20 -10.20
C HIS A 42 -3.91 -15.04 -10.63
N LEU A 43 -3.32 -14.73 -11.79
CA LEU A 43 -2.11 -15.40 -12.25
C LEU A 43 -0.93 -15.13 -11.30
N TYR A 44 -0.73 -13.89 -10.86
CA TYR A 44 0.33 -13.57 -9.89
C TYR A 44 0.17 -14.29 -8.55
N LYS A 45 -1.06 -14.38 -8.03
CA LYS A 45 -1.34 -15.19 -6.82
C LYS A 45 -0.95 -16.64 -7.04
N ASN A 46 -1.26 -17.20 -8.21
CA ASN A 46 -0.89 -18.57 -8.55
C ASN A 46 0.63 -18.73 -8.66
N VAL A 47 1.34 -17.80 -9.33
CA VAL A 47 2.81 -17.83 -9.40
C VAL A 47 3.39 -17.87 -7.99
N TYR A 48 3.01 -16.92 -7.12
CA TYR A 48 3.52 -16.88 -5.75
C TYR A 48 3.23 -18.17 -4.98
N LYS A 49 2.01 -18.72 -5.10
CA LYS A 49 1.65 -19.99 -4.45
C LYS A 49 2.62 -21.11 -4.84
N HIS A 50 2.99 -21.22 -6.11
CA HIS A 50 3.88 -22.28 -6.59
C HIS A 50 5.37 -22.00 -6.36
N THR A 51 5.77 -20.73 -6.19
CA THR A 51 7.19 -20.37 -6.02
C THR A 51 7.59 -20.08 -4.58
N ARG A 52 6.64 -19.89 -3.65
CA ARG A 52 6.92 -19.52 -2.26
C ARG A 52 7.79 -20.55 -1.54
N GLU A 53 7.49 -21.83 -1.68
CA GLU A 53 8.24 -22.90 -1.01
C GLU A 53 9.68 -22.98 -1.56
N LEU A 54 9.82 -22.94 -2.88
CA LEU A 54 11.13 -22.87 -3.53
C LEU A 54 11.94 -21.67 -3.03
N ASN A 55 11.31 -20.49 -2.93
CA ASN A 55 11.97 -19.30 -2.40
C ASN A 55 12.42 -19.50 -0.93
N HIS A 56 11.58 -20.12 -0.10
CA HIS A 56 11.92 -20.42 1.28
C HIS A 56 13.10 -21.40 1.39
N ASP A 57 13.15 -22.42 0.54
CA ASP A 57 14.29 -23.35 0.50
C ASP A 57 15.58 -22.68 0.01
N LEU A 58 15.48 -21.79 -0.97
CA LEU A 58 16.62 -21.03 -1.46
C LEU A 58 17.24 -20.12 -0.39
N MET A 59 16.47 -19.68 0.61
CA MET A 59 17.00 -18.89 1.73
C MET A 59 18.08 -19.63 2.52
N LYS A 60 18.09 -20.97 2.53
CA LYS A 60 19.15 -21.78 3.17
C LYS A 60 20.53 -21.55 2.54
N PHE A 61 20.58 -21.00 1.33
CA PHE A 61 21.80 -20.77 0.56
C PHE A 61 22.21 -19.29 0.52
N ARG A 62 21.43 -18.38 1.13
CA ARG A 62 21.84 -16.98 1.31
C ARG A 62 22.83 -16.90 2.48
N LYS A 63 24.12 -16.76 2.14
CA LYS A 63 25.18 -16.38 3.09
C LYS A 63 25.15 -14.88 3.38
#